data_AF-A0A2V7BZQ7-F1
#
_entry.id   AF-A0A2V7BZQ7-F1
#
_cell.length_a   1.000
_cell.length_b   1.000
_cell.length_c   1.000
_cell.angle_alpha   90.00
_cell.angle_beta   90.00
_cell.angle_gamma   90.00
#
_symmetry.space_group_name_H-M   'P 1'
#
loop_
_entity.id
_entity.type
_entity.pdbx_description
1 polymer ?
#
loop_
_entity_poly.entity_id
_entity_poly.type
_entity_poly.pdbx_seq_one_letter_code
_entity_poly.pdbx_strand_id
1 'polypeptide(L)'
;MTNYDQLSAVLKRFNGLASPTRQLDVQKIVDLRAQLAHGRVASFEPTFPLTLFKFGKPVRGKVPVLARIEMTEEWFRAQRRFVHDALQTVGDEFYARRLNGGA
;
A
#
# COMPACT_ATOMS: atom_id res chain seq x y z
N MET A 1 11.62 -6.60 -9.54
CA MET A 1 10.68 -5.47 -9.67
C MET A 1 9.27 -6.03 -9.83
N THR A 2 8.36 -5.81 -8.88
CA THR A 2 6.93 -6.10 -9.07
C THR A 2 6.35 -5.06 -10.03
N ASN A 3 5.76 -5.50 -11.14
CA ASN A 3 5.06 -4.63 -12.07
C ASN A 3 3.84 -4.01 -11.37
N TYR A 4 3.75 -2.67 -11.34
CA TYR A 4 2.72 -1.92 -10.60
C TYR A 4 1.30 -2.27 -11.04
N ASP A 5 1.13 -2.46 -12.36
CA ASP A 5 -0.14 -2.85 -12.95
C ASP A 5 -0.58 -4.24 -12.47
N GLN A 6 0.39 -5.10 -12.12
CA GLN A 6 0.07 -6.42 -11.57
C GLN A 6 -0.51 -6.32 -10.17
N LEU A 7 0.01 -5.45 -9.29
CA LEU A 7 -0.52 -5.36 -7.93
C LEU A 7 -1.96 -4.81 -7.91
N SER A 8 -2.21 -3.69 -8.61
CA SER A 8 -3.56 -3.13 -8.68
C SER A 8 -4.55 -4.11 -9.30
N ALA A 9 -4.18 -4.77 -10.40
CA ALA A 9 -5.03 -5.75 -11.06
C ALA A 9 -5.31 -6.98 -10.18
N VAL A 10 -4.29 -7.49 -9.47
CA VAL A 10 -4.44 -8.63 -8.55
C VAL A 10 -5.39 -8.27 -7.41
N LEU A 11 -5.22 -7.12 -6.77
CA LEU A 11 -6.09 -6.71 -5.66
C LEU A 11 -7.52 -6.41 -6.12
N LYS A 12 -7.70 -5.81 -7.30
CA LYS A 12 -9.05 -5.62 -7.90
C LYS A 12 -9.71 -6.96 -8.21
N ARG A 13 -8.97 -7.92 -8.76
CA ARG A 13 -9.48 -9.28 -9.00
C ARG A 13 -9.84 -9.96 -7.70
N PHE A 14 -9.02 -9.83 -6.66
CA PHE A 14 -9.35 -10.31 -5.32
C PHE A 14 -10.67 -9.71 -4.83
N ASN A 15 -10.81 -8.37 -4.82
CA ASN A 15 -12.03 -7.69 -4.36
C ASN A 15 -13.28 -8.08 -5.17
N GLY A 16 -13.13 -8.27 -6.48
CA GLY A 16 -14.23 -8.69 -7.35
C GLY A 16 -14.73 -10.11 -7.06
N LEU A 17 -13.90 -10.92 -6.41
CA LEU A 17 -14.34 -12.21 -5.90
C LEU A 17 -14.77 -12.09 -4.43
N ALA A 18 -14.12 -11.26 -3.61
CA ALA A 18 -14.24 -11.22 -2.16
C ALA A 18 -15.64 -10.84 -1.68
N SER A 19 -15.98 -11.32 -0.47
CA SER A 19 -17.17 -10.86 0.24
C SER A 19 -17.15 -9.33 0.40
N PRO A 20 -18.28 -8.60 0.28
CA PRO A 20 -18.29 -7.13 0.33
C PRO A 20 -17.65 -6.53 1.59
N THR A 21 -17.77 -7.21 2.72
CA THR A 21 -17.17 -6.80 4.01
C THR A 21 -15.68 -7.06 4.13
N ARG A 22 -15.07 -7.74 3.16
CA ARG A 22 -13.66 -8.15 3.12
C ARG A 22 -12.92 -7.61 1.90
N GLN A 23 -13.45 -6.59 1.26
CA GLN A 23 -12.75 -5.90 0.18
C GLN A 23 -11.63 -5.03 0.74
N LEU A 24 -10.49 -5.03 0.06
CA LEU A 24 -9.31 -4.26 0.42
C LEU A 24 -9.35 -2.86 -0.18
N ASP A 25 -8.75 -1.89 0.52
CA ASP A 25 -8.46 -0.57 -0.06
C ASP A 25 -7.28 -0.66 -1.04
N VAL A 26 -7.60 -0.95 -2.30
CA VAL A 26 -6.61 -1.15 -3.37
C VAL A 26 -5.73 0.08 -3.54
N GLN A 27 -6.34 1.27 -3.57
CA GLN A 27 -5.63 2.50 -3.89
C GLN A 27 -4.61 2.81 -2.80
N LYS A 28 -5.01 2.71 -1.53
CA LYS A 28 -4.12 2.96 -0.39
C LYS A 28 -2.95 1.98 -0.33
N ILE A 29 -3.18 0.68 -0.58
CA ILE A 29 -2.10 -0.33 -0.60
C ILE A 29 -1.09 -0.02 -1.72
N VAL A 30 -1.61 0.27 -2.91
CA VAL A 30 -0.80 0.54 -4.09
C VAL A 30 0.00 1.83 -3.92
N ASP A 31 -0.62 2.90 -3.40
CA ASP A 31 0.04 4.17 -3.14
C ASP A 31 1.12 4.03 -2.06
N LEU A 32 0.82 3.38 -0.93
CA LEU A 32 1.79 3.14 0.13
C LEU A 32 3.02 2.40 -0.40
N ARG A 33 2.81 1.34 -1.19
CA ARG A 33 3.91 0.59 -1.83
C ARG A 33 4.69 1.47 -2.81
N ALA A 34 4.02 2.27 -3.63
CA ALA A 34 4.67 3.13 -4.61
C ALA A 34 5.45 4.30 -3.96
N GLN A 35 4.96 4.82 -2.84
CA GLN A 35 5.62 5.82 -2.01
C GLN A 35 6.87 5.25 -1.36
N LEU A 36 6.78 4.08 -0.73
CA LEU A 36 7.94 3.44 -0.08
C LEU A 36 9.00 2.97 -1.10
N ALA A 37 8.59 2.35 -2.21
CA ALA A 37 9.53 1.76 -3.18
C ALA A 37 10.25 2.79 -4.06
N HIS A 38 9.65 3.97 -4.29
CA HIS A 38 10.18 4.97 -5.21
C HIS A 38 10.32 6.36 -4.60
N GLY A 39 9.95 6.53 -3.34
CA GLY A 39 10.16 7.78 -2.62
C GLY A 39 11.63 7.99 -2.24
N ARG A 40 11.88 9.15 -1.65
CA ARG A 40 13.16 9.53 -1.05
C ARG A 40 12.89 9.96 0.38
N VAL A 41 13.66 9.39 1.30
CA VAL A 41 13.61 9.76 2.70
C VAL A 41 14.61 10.88 2.92
N ALA A 42 14.16 11.94 3.57
CA ALA A 42 14.97 13.07 3.98
C ALA A 42 14.72 13.33 5.47
N SER A 43 15.79 13.63 6.20
CA SER A 43 15.75 14.10 7.57
C SER A 43 17.02 14.90 7.85
N PHE A 44 16.95 15.81 8.82
CA PHE A 44 18.13 16.50 9.32
C PHE A 44 18.99 15.56 10.17
N GLU A 45 18.34 14.69 10.94
CA GLU A 45 18.96 13.69 11.82
C GLU A 45 18.44 12.29 11.48
N PRO A 46 19.20 11.21 11.70
CA PRO A 46 18.76 9.83 11.43
C PRO A 46 17.76 9.31 12.48
N THR A 47 16.88 10.17 12.98
CA THR A 47 15.85 9.89 13.99
C THR A 47 14.48 10.35 13.48
N PHE A 48 13.41 9.83 14.10
CA PHE A 48 12.06 10.24 13.77
C PHE A 48 11.76 11.68 14.24
N PRO A 49 10.88 12.42 13.53
CA PRO A 49 10.18 12.02 12.31
C PRO A 49 11.06 12.11 11.05
N LEU A 50 10.88 11.16 10.13
CA LEU A 50 11.49 11.20 8.80
C LEU A 50 10.50 11.81 7.80
N THR A 51 10.97 12.44 6.72
CA THR A 51 10.08 12.90 5.64
C THR A 51 10.27 12.08 4.38
N LEU A 52 9.21 11.45 3.87
CA LEU A 52 9.20 10.77 2.59
C LEU A 52 8.64 11.69 1.51
N PHE A 53 9.40 11.87 0.43
CA PHE A 53 8.95 12.55 -0.78
C PHE A 53 8.80 11.57 -1.93
N LYS A 54 7.64 11.58 -2.60
CA LYS A 54 7.48 10.93 -3.91
C LYS A 54 7.44 11.98 -5.00
N PHE A 55 8.24 11.79 -6.03
CA PHE A 55 8.36 12.70 -7.14
C PHE A 55 7.67 12.13 -8.39
N GLY A 56 7.10 13.01 -9.21
CA GLY A 56 6.51 12.66 -10.50
C GLY A 56 7.52 12.76 -11.64
N LYS A 57 7.02 12.67 -12.88
CA LYS A 57 7.86 12.90 -14.06
C LYS A 57 8.18 14.39 -14.21
N PRO A 58 9.36 14.77 -14.73
CA PRO A 58 9.67 16.15 -15.03
C PRO A 58 8.68 16.76 -16.01
N VAL A 59 8.22 17.98 -15.73
CA VAL A 59 7.36 18.79 -16.61
C VAL A 59 7.96 20.19 -16.68
N ARG A 60 8.36 20.63 -17.88
CA ARG A 60 9.01 21.94 -18.13
C ARG A 60 10.21 22.18 -17.20
N GLY A 61 11.08 21.19 -17.07
CA GLY A 61 12.30 21.26 -16.25
C GLY A 61 12.07 21.20 -14.73
N LYS A 62 10.83 21.06 -14.26
CA LYS A 62 10.49 20.94 -12.83
C LYS A 62 9.97 19.55 -12.52
N VAL A 63 10.29 19.03 -11.34
CA VAL A 63 9.80 17.74 -10.87
C VAL A 63 8.71 17.97 -9.82
N PRO A 64 7.46 17.56 -10.06
CA PRO A 64 6.39 17.75 -9.08
C PRO A 64 6.56 16.79 -7.91
N VAL A 65 6.27 17.28 -6.70
CA VAL A 65 6.13 16.44 -5.51
C VAL A 65 4.71 15.87 -5.50
N LEU A 66 4.59 14.55 -5.67
CA LEU A 66 3.32 13.82 -5.68
C LEU A 66 2.87 13.41 -4.27
N ALA A 67 3.82 13.22 -3.35
CA ALA A 67 3.52 12.97 -1.94
C ALA A 67 4.63 13.55 -1.07
N ARG A 68 4.24 14.12 0.08
CA ARG A 68 5.12 14.49 1.19
C ARG A 68 4.49 13.90 2.45
N ILE A 69 5.17 12.95 3.07
CA ILE A 69 4.65 12.20 4.21
C ILE A 69 5.62 12.36 5.37
N GLU A 70 5.13 12.88 6.49
CA GLU A 70 5.84 12.82 7.75
C GLU A 70 5.67 11.42 8.35
N MET A 71 6.78 10.71 8.48
CA MET A 71 6.84 9.36 8.98
C MET A 71 7.24 9.42 10.46
N THR A 72 6.25 9.58 11.34
CA THR A 72 6.45 9.37 12.78
C THR A 72 6.50 7.87 13.10
N GLU A 73 6.86 7.52 14.32
CA GLU A 73 6.80 6.12 14.76
C GLU A 73 5.34 5.59 14.74
N GLU A 74 4.38 6.42 15.14
CA GLU A 74 2.95 6.13 15.11
C GLU A 74 2.46 5.91 13.69
N TRP A 75 2.93 6.73 12.73
CA TRP A 75 2.62 6.53 11.32
C TRP A 75 3.11 5.16 10.84
N PHE A 76 4.34 4.79 11.18
CA PHE A 76 4.89 3.48 10.84
C PHE A 76 4.07 2.33 11.43
N ARG A 77 3.72 2.43 12.72
CA ARG A 77 2.88 1.45 13.42
C ARG A 77 1.50 1.34 12.75
N ALA A 78 0.90 2.46 12.37
CA ALA A 78 -0.39 2.49 11.70
C ALA A 78 -0.34 1.84 10.31
N GLN A 79 0.68 2.12 9.49
CA GLN A 79 0.83 1.49 8.17
C GLN A 79 1.09 -0.01 8.28
N ARG A 80 1.91 -0.45 9.25
CA ARG A 80 2.15 -1.87 9.51
C ARG A 80 0.88 -2.61 9.89
N ARG A 81 0.09 -2.05 10.81
CA ARG A 81 -1.21 -2.62 11.21
C ARG A 81 -2.15 -2.71 10.02
N PHE A 82 -2.30 -1.62 9.26
CA PHE A 82 -3.13 -1.60 8.06
C PHE A 82 -2.76 -2.71 7.04
N VAL A 83 -1.48 -2.89 6.74
CA VAL A 83 -1.03 -3.95 5.83
C VAL A 83 -1.23 -5.34 6.43
N HIS A 84 -1.01 -5.50 7.73
CA HIS A 84 -1.24 -6.76 8.43
C HIS A 84 -2.72 -7.18 8.39
N ASP A 85 -3.64 -6.26 8.68
CA ASP A 85 -5.08 -6.51 8.63
C ASP A 85 -5.54 -6.89 7.22
N ALA A 86 -4.96 -6.26 6.19
CA ALA A 86 -5.19 -6.63 4.79
C ALA A 86 -4.72 -8.06 4.48
N LEU A 87 -3.56 -8.49 5.00
CA LEU A 87 -3.06 -9.86 4.85
C LEU A 87 -3.96 -10.87 5.55
N GLN A 88 -4.43 -10.56 6.77
CA GLN A 88 -5.39 -11.40 7.49
C GLN A 88 -6.69 -11.56 6.70
N THR A 89 -7.21 -10.46 6.14
CA THR A 89 -8.43 -10.47 5.31
C THR A 89 -8.29 -11.41 4.11
N VAL A 90 -7.14 -11.42 3.44
CA VAL A 90 -6.87 -12.35 2.33
C VAL A 90 -6.86 -13.81 2.82
N GLY A 91 -6.21 -14.07 3.96
CA GLY A 91 -6.16 -15.40 4.57
C GLY A 91 -7.57 -15.91 4.94
N ASP A 92 -8.34 -15.10 5.65
CA ASP A 92 -9.69 -15.43 6.10
C ASP A 92 -10.63 -15.70 4.93
N GLU A 93 -10.56 -14.88 3.88
CA GLU A 93 -11.36 -15.07 2.67
C GLU A 93 -10.97 -16.35 1.92
N PHE A 94 -9.68 -16.68 1.87
CA PHE A 94 -9.20 -17.94 1.30
C PHE A 94 -9.74 -19.16 2.07
N TYR A 95 -9.65 -19.15 3.40
CA TYR A 95 -10.16 -20.25 4.23
C TYR A 95 -11.68 -20.38 4.16
N ALA A 96 -12.42 -19.26 4.23
CA ALA A 96 -13.89 -19.27 4.15
C ALA A 96 -14.39 -19.95 2.86
N ARG A 97 -13.75 -19.66 1.73
CA ARG A 97 -14.11 -20.30 0.46
C ARG A 97 -13.71 -21.75 0.37
N ARG A 98 -12.56 -22.13 0.91
CA ARG A 98 -12.13 -23.53 0.92
C ARG A 98 -13.09 -24.39 1.75
N LEU A 99 -13.61 -23.86 2.85
CA LEU A 99 -14.59 -24.55 3.69
C LEU A 99 -15.98 -24.58 3.06
N ASN A 100 -16.39 -23.52 2.35
CA ASN A 100 -17.71 -23.44 1.71
C ASN A 100 -17.79 -24.08 0.31
N GLY A 101 -16.65 -24.32 -0.33
CA GLY A 101 -16.54 -24.91 -1.68
C GLY A 101 -16.25 -26.42 -1.68
N GLY A 102 -16.37 -27.09 -0.53
CA GLY A 102 -16.32 -28.54 -0.42
C GLY A 102 -17.71 -29.16 -0.70
N ALA A 103 -18.10 -29.21 -1.96
CA ALA A 103 -19.20 -30.03 -2.48
C ALA A 103 -18.77 -30.66 -3.81
#